data_AF-W4AR23-F1
#
_entry.id   AF-W4AR23-F1
#
_cell.length_a   1.000
_cell.length_b   1.000
_cell.length_c   1.000
_cell.angle_alpha   90.00
_cell.angle_beta   90.00
_cell.angle_gamma   90.00
#
_symmetry.space_group_name_H-M   'P 1'
#
loop_
_entity.id
_entity.type
_entity.pdbx_description
1 polymer ?
#
loop_
_entity_poly.entity_id
_entity_poly.type
_entity_poly.pdbx_seq_one_letter_code
_entity_poly.pdbx_strand_id
1 'polypeptide(L)'
;MVNTLDSLAEPRIRIRLELLYTELSEHHTEYSQLTLETDQYFRTLREALPDQLQHTAFLYEDAQISLQSILERSIYIQGFKDALQLFCELQNSGI
;
A
#
# COMPACT_ATOMS: atom_id res chain seq x y z
N MET A 1 -18.68 -16.67 7.17
CA MET A 1 -17.27 -17.14 7.24
C MET A 1 -16.29 -16.19 6.55
N VAL A 2 -16.63 -15.54 5.42
CA VAL A 2 -15.75 -14.57 4.74
C VAL A 2 -15.43 -13.34 5.61
N ASN A 3 -16.43 -12.77 6.29
CA ASN A 3 -16.21 -11.60 7.17
C ASN A 3 -15.28 -11.89 8.37
N THR A 4 -15.20 -13.16 8.80
CA THR A 4 -14.35 -13.56 9.92
C THR A 4 -12.88 -13.63 9.50
N LEU A 5 -12.60 -14.10 8.28
CA LEU A 5 -11.24 -14.17 7.75
C LEU A 5 -10.67 -12.77 7.53
N ASP A 6 -11.45 -11.88 6.92
CA ASP A 6 -11.03 -10.48 6.69
C ASP A 6 -10.72 -9.78 8.02
N SER A 7 -11.55 -10.00 9.06
CA SER A 7 -11.31 -9.42 10.40
C SER A 7 -10.07 -9.98 11.11
N LEU A 8 -9.67 -11.23 10.82
CA LEU A 8 -8.51 -11.88 11.42
C LEU A 8 -7.21 -11.61 10.64
N ALA A 9 -7.31 -11.45 9.33
CA ALA A 9 -6.20 -11.14 8.44
C ALA A 9 -5.79 -9.66 8.55
N GLU A 10 -6.73 -8.76 8.79
CA GLU A 10 -6.50 -7.31 8.88
C GLU A 10 -5.29 -6.92 9.75
N PRO A 11 -5.19 -7.35 11.03
CA PRO A 11 -4.10 -6.90 11.89
C PRO A 11 -2.76 -7.50 11.46
N ARG A 12 -2.78 -8.71 10.89
CA ARG A 12 -1.59 -9.41 10.39
C ARG A 12 -1.02 -8.73 9.15
N ILE A 13 -1.89 -8.31 8.24
CA ILE A 13 -1.53 -7.57 7.03
C ILE A 13 -0.88 -6.24 7.42
N ARG A 14 -1.48 -5.49 8.35
CA ARG A 14 -0.93 -4.23 8.84
C ARG A 14 0.48 -4.38 9.41
N ILE A 15 0.67 -5.33 10.33
CA ILE A 15 1.99 -5.60 10.92
C ILE A 15 3.00 -5.98 9.84
N ARG A 16 2.61 -6.80 8.85
CA ARG A 16 3.51 -7.20 7.77
C ARG A 16 3.92 -6.02 6.89
N LEU A 17 3.00 -5.12 6.58
CA LEU A 17 3.28 -3.89 5.84
C LEU A 17 4.23 -2.98 6.60
N GLU A 18 3.99 -2.75 7.89
CA GLU A 18 4.87 -1.97 8.76
C GLU A 18 6.30 -2.54 8.75
N LEU A 19 6.44 -3.85 8.97
CA LEU A 19 7.75 -4.52 8.93
C LEU A 19 8.43 -4.41 7.56
N LEU A 20 7.68 -4.55 6.47
CA LEU A 20 8.20 -4.43 5.12
C LEU A 20 8.74 -3.03 4.85
N TYR A 21 7.98 -1.99 5.21
CA TYR A 21 8.41 -0.61 5.02
C TYR A 21 9.60 -0.25 5.91
N THR A 22 9.66 -0.75 7.13
CA THR A 22 10.84 -0.60 8.00
C THR A 22 12.07 -1.25 7.37
N GLU A 23 11.95 -2.51 6.92
CA GLU A 23 13.05 -3.23 6.27
C GLU A 23 13.55 -2.50 5.02
N LEU A 24 12.64 -2.07 4.15
CA LEU A 24 12.95 -1.30 2.94
C LEU A 24 13.66 0.02 3.26
N SER A 25 13.17 0.78 4.24
CA SER A 25 13.76 2.08 4.58
C SER A 25 15.15 1.96 5.24
N GLU A 26 15.36 0.94 6.06
CA GLU A 26 16.62 0.75 6.79
C GLU A 26 17.71 0.06 5.94
N HIS A 27 17.34 -0.85 5.04
CA HIS A 27 18.30 -1.75 4.39
C HIS A 27 18.41 -1.56 2.87
N HIS A 28 17.45 -0.89 2.22
CA HIS A 28 17.44 -0.71 0.78
C HIS A 28 17.70 0.75 0.40
N THR A 29 18.94 1.03 -0.02
CA THR A 29 19.36 2.40 -0.38
C THR A 29 18.59 2.92 -1.60
N GLU A 30 18.29 2.05 -2.57
CA GLU A 30 17.52 2.42 -3.77
C GLU A 30 16.10 2.86 -3.41
N TYR A 31 15.47 2.19 -2.43
CA TYR A 31 14.14 2.55 -1.96
C TYR A 31 14.14 3.95 -1.31
N SER A 32 15.12 4.21 -0.45
CA SER A 32 15.27 5.51 0.21
C SER A 32 15.61 6.63 -0.77
N GLN A 33 16.46 6.36 -1.78
CA GLN A 33 16.75 7.31 -2.86
C GLN A 33 15.52 7.62 -3.70
N LEU A 34 14.79 6.59 -4.14
CA LEU A 34 13.56 6.76 -4.91
C LEU A 34 12.51 7.56 -4.13
N THR A 35 12.38 7.30 -2.83
CA THR A 35 11.46 8.04 -1.95
C THR A 35 11.85 9.52 -1.88
N LEU A 36 13.14 9.81 -1.68
CA LEU A 36 13.66 11.18 -1.63
C LEU A 36 13.44 11.93 -2.95
N GLU A 37 13.76 11.30 -4.09
CA GLU A 37 13.55 11.89 -5.41
C GLU A 37 12.08 12.19 -5.66
N THR A 38 11.20 11.25 -5.31
CA THR A 38 9.76 11.41 -5.43
C THR A 38 9.26 12.61 -4.62
N ASP A 39 9.68 12.71 -3.36
CA ASP A 39 9.34 13.86 -2.49
C ASP A 39 9.81 15.19 -3.08
N GLN A 40 11.01 15.22 -3.67
CA GLN A 40 11.54 16.42 -4.32
C GLN A 40 10.69 16.81 -5.52
N TYR A 41 10.35 15.88 -6.41
CA TYR A 41 9.51 16.15 -7.56
C TYR A 41 8.12 16.66 -7.16
N PHE A 42 7.50 16.07 -6.13
CA PHE A 42 6.22 16.55 -5.62
C PHE A 42 6.30 17.98 -5.10
N ARG A 43 7.36 18.33 -4.35
CA ARG A 43 7.58 19.70 -3.88
C ARG A 43 7.72 20.67 -5.06
N THR A 44 8.55 20.33 -6.06
CA THR A 44 8.73 21.17 -7.24
C THR A 44 7.42 21.38 -8.00
N LEU A 45 6.60 20.34 -8.17
CA LEU A 45 5.28 20.46 -8.79
C LEU A 45 4.36 21.38 -8.01
N ARG A 46 4.36 21.28 -6.67
CA ARG A 46 3.54 22.09 -5.78
C ARG A 46 3.97 23.56 -5.76
N GLU A 47 5.27 23.83 -5.82
CA GLU A 47 5.82 25.18 -5.91
C GLU A 47 5.56 25.84 -7.28
N ALA A 48 5.50 25.04 -8.35
CA ALA A 48 5.15 25.52 -9.69
C ALA A 48 3.64 25.78 -9.89
N LEU A 49 2.80 25.32 -8.96
CA LEU A 49 1.35 25.43 -9.03
C LEU A 49 0.88 26.86 -8.64
N PRO A 50 0.04 27.51 -9.46
CA PRO A 50 -0.57 28.79 -9.09
C PRO A 50 -1.33 28.72 -7.77
N ASP A 51 -1.28 29.79 -6.96
CA ASP A 51 -1.93 29.84 -5.63
C ASP A 51 -3.40 29.44 -5.64
N GLN A 52 -4.14 29.84 -6.68
CA GLN A 52 -5.55 29.52 -6.87
C GLN A 52 -5.84 28.00 -7.00
N LEU A 53 -4.84 27.20 -7.38
CA LEU A 53 -4.94 25.75 -7.54
C LEU A 53 -4.38 24.98 -6.35
N GLN A 54 -3.68 25.61 -5.41
CA GLN A 54 -3.04 24.91 -4.28
C GLN A 54 -4.06 24.19 -3.40
N HIS A 55 -5.22 24.81 -3.15
CA HIS A 55 -6.27 24.15 -2.36
C HIS A 55 -6.86 22.94 -3.09
N THR A 56 -7.10 23.04 -4.39
CA THR A 56 -7.58 21.91 -5.20
C THR A 56 -6.55 20.79 -5.27
N ALA A 57 -5.28 21.11 -5.47
CA ALA A 57 -4.19 20.13 -5.46
C ALA A 57 -4.12 19.40 -4.12
N PHE A 58 -4.22 20.12 -3.00
CA PHE A 58 -4.28 19.51 -1.67
C PHE A 58 -5.45 18.52 -1.52
N LEU A 59 -6.65 18.88 -1.98
CA LEU A 59 -7.82 17.97 -1.91
C LEU A 59 -7.61 16.71 -2.76
N TYR A 60 -6.98 16.83 -3.92
CA TYR A 60 -6.64 15.68 -4.75
C TYR A 60 -5.58 14.79 -4.10
N GLU A 61 -4.54 15.36 -3.51
CA GLU A 61 -3.51 14.62 -2.76
C GLU A 61 -4.13 13.82 -1.61
N ASP A 62 -5.01 14.45 -0.82
CA ASP A 62 -5.70 13.80 0.31
C ASP A 62 -6.62 12.67 -0.14
N ALA A 63 -7.38 12.88 -1.22
CA ALA A 63 -8.22 11.85 -1.82
C ALA A 63 -7.38 10.68 -2.37
N GLN A 64 -6.23 10.97 -3.00
CA GLN A 64 -5.32 9.96 -3.52
C GLN A 64 -4.75 9.09 -2.39
N ILE A 65 -4.27 9.70 -1.30
CA ILE A 65 -3.74 8.99 -0.12
C ILE A 65 -4.82 8.07 0.49
N SER A 66 -6.04 8.60 0.59
CA SER A 66 -7.18 7.83 1.10
C SER A 66 -7.49 6.62 0.21
N LEU A 67 -7.51 6.81 -1.11
CA LEU A 67 -7.74 5.73 -2.07
C LEU A 67 -6.61 4.70 -2.02
N GLN A 68 -5.36 5.13 -1.96
CA GLN A 68 -4.21 4.24 -1.85
C GLN A 68 -4.31 3.36 -0.59
N SER A 69 -4.66 3.95 0.56
CA SER A 69 -4.82 3.20 1.81
C SER A 69 -5.91 2.12 1.72
N ILE A 70 -7.03 2.43 1.05
CA ILE A 70 -8.12 1.46 0.81
C ILE A 70 -7.67 0.35 -0.15
N LEU A 71 -6.94 0.71 -1.21
CA LEU A 71 -6.48 -0.22 -2.23
C LEU A 71 -5.41 -1.17 -1.69
N GLU A 72 -4.41 -0.68 -0.96
CA GLU A 72 -3.35 -1.51 -0.36
C GLU A 72 -3.95 -2.63 0.49
N ARG A 73 -4.90 -2.28 1.36
CA ARG A 73 -5.67 -3.24 2.15
C ARG A 73 -6.37 -4.28 1.29
N SER A 74 -7.10 -3.82 0.26
CA SER A 74 -7.88 -4.69 -0.61
C SER A 74 -7.01 -5.66 -1.40
N ILE A 75 -5.87 -5.19 -1.91
CA ILE A 75 -4.88 -5.98 -2.65
C ILE A 75 -4.31 -7.09 -1.74
N TYR A 76 -3.90 -6.75 -0.51
CA TYR A 76 -3.35 -7.74 0.41
C TYR A 76 -4.35 -8.81 0.84
N ILE A 77 -5.60 -8.41 1.13
CA ILE A 77 -6.66 -9.37 1.47
C ILE A 77 -6.93 -10.30 0.30
N GLN A 78 -6.99 -9.76 -0.93
CA GLN A 78 -7.21 -10.58 -2.11
C GLN A 78 -6.04 -11.54 -2.34
N GLY A 79 -4.79 -11.06 -2.27
CA GLY A 79 -3.62 -11.93 -2.38
C GLY A 79 -3.58 -13.04 -1.33
N PHE A 80 -4.05 -12.76 -0.11
CA PHE A 80 -4.19 -13.78 0.93
C PHE A 80 -5.25 -14.83 0.58
N LYS A 81 -6.41 -14.40 0.06
CA LYS A 81 -7.50 -15.29 -0.40
C LYS A 81 -7.02 -16.18 -1.54
N ASP A 82 -6.32 -15.61 -2.51
CA ASP A 82 -5.78 -16.33 -3.66
C ASP A 82 -4.75 -17.39 -3.22
N ALA A 83 -3.85 -17.04 -2.30
CA ALA A 83 -2.88 -17.98 -1.74
C ALA A 83 -3.54 -19.13 -0.97
N LEU A 84 -4.60 -18.85 -0.20
CA LEU A 84 -5.35 -19.86 0.54
C LEU A 84 -6.10 -20.80 -0.42
N GLN A 85 -6.69 -20.26 -1.49
CA GLN A 85 -7.31 -21.07 -2.53
C GLN A 85 -6.29 -22.00 -3.20
N LEU A 86 -5.14 -21.47 -3.60
CA LEU A 86 -4.07 -22.26 -4.21
C LEU A 86 -3.56 -23.36 -3.28
N PHE A 87 -3.43 -23.08 -1.99
CA PHE A 87 -3.09 -24.10 -0.99
C PHE A 87 -4.13 -25.22 -0.91
N CYS A 88 -5.43 -24.88 -0.89
CA CYS A 88 -6.50 -25.88 -0.90
C CYS A 88 -6.51 -26.71 -2.19
N GLU A 89 -6.27 -26.09 -3.35
CA GLU A 89 -6.17 -26.78 -4.63
C GLU A 89 -5.01 -27.80 -4.65
N LEU A 90 -3.83 -27.39 -4.17
CA LEU A 90 -2.67 -28.27 -4.03
C LEU A 90 -2.97 -29.46 -3.11
N GLN A 91 -3.52 -29.21 -1.92
CA GLN A 91 -3.85 -30.26 -0.96
C GLN A 91 -4.90 -31.25 -1.52
N ASN A 92 -5.88 -30.75 -2.27
CA ASN A 92 -6.91 -31.59 -2.91
C ASN A 92 -6.39 -32.35 -4.14
N SER A 93 -5.34 -31.84 -4.79
CA SER A 93 -4.69 -32.51 -5.93
C SER A 93 -3.75 -33.65 -5.52
N GLY A 94 -3.55 -33.89 -4.22
CA GLY A 94 -2.75 -35.00 -3.70
C GLY A 94 -1.24 -34.85 -3.90
N ILE A 95 -0.77 -33.64 -4.17
CA ILE A 95 0.66 -33.26 -4.18
C ILE A 95 1.10 -32.89 -2.76
#